data_AF-M7X401-F1
#
_entry.id   AF-M7X401-F1
#
_cell.length_a   1.000
_cell.length_b   1.000
_cell.length_c   1.000
_cell.angle_alpha   90.00
_cell.angle_beta   90.00
_cell.angle_gamma   90.00
#
_symmetry.space_group_name_H-M   'P 1'
#
loop_
_entity.id
_entity.type
_entity.pdbx_description
1 polymer ?
#
loop_
_entity_poly.entity_id
_entity_poly.type
_entity_poly.pdbx_seq_one_letter_code
_entity_poly.pdbx_strand_id
1 'polypeptide(L)'
;MNSSTYVKSVLKELAAEISITIKYLASTNLSPEGDSLIHAVAIWIRRVSFINEFNYNDTLLNYLDYLIEDAHVLIIDNEKLLGLLDQFRFFYTREYAIHFK
;
A
#
# COMPACT_ATOMS: atom_id res chain seq x y z
N MET A 1 8.56 -2.27 24.14
CA MET A 1 7.48 -2.52 23.18
C MET A 1 8.00 -3.50 22.14
N ASN A 2 7.29 -4.60 21.87
CA ASN A 2 7.68 -5.53 20.81
C ASN A 2 7.64 -4.78 19.48
N SER A 3 8.81 -4.59 18.85
CA SER A 3 8.98 -3.87 17.59
C SER A 3 8.03 -4.38 16.49
N SER A 4 7.76 -5.69 16.47
CA SER A 4 6.83 -6.30 15.50
C SER A 4 5.37 -5.87 15.71
N THR A 5 4.90 -5.76 16.96
CA THR A 5 3.53 -5.31 17.26
C THR A 5 3.34 -3.84 16.87
N TYR A 6 4.35 -3.02 17.10
CA TYR A 6 4.35 -1.62 16.67
C TYR A 6 4.29 -1.51 15.15
N VAL A 7 5.18 -2.20 14.42
CA VAL A 7 5.20 -2.21 12.95
C VAL A 7 3.85 -2.68 12.38
N LYS A 8 3.23 -3.71 12.96
CA LYS A 8 1.90 -4.16 12.52
C LYS A 8 0.83 -3.08 12.68
N SER A 9 0.86 -2.33 13.79
CA SER A 9 -0.08 -1.23 14.01
C SER A 9 0.10 -0.16 12.94
N VAL A 10 1.34 0.25 12.70
CA VAL A 10 1.68 1.25 11.68
C VAL A 10 1.22 0.80 10.28
N LEU A 11 1.52 -0.44 9.88
CA LEU A 11 1.08 -0.98 8.59
C LEU A 11 -0.46 -1.04 8.49
N LYS A 12 -1.16 -1.32 9.59
CA LYS A 12 -2.61 -1.35 9.63
C LYS A 12 -3.21 0.06 9.48
N GLU A 13 -2.62 1.05 10.14
CA GLU A 13 -3.01 2.46 10.02
C GLU A 13 -2.78 2.97 8.58
N LEU A 14 -1.59 2.72 8.01
CA LEU A 14 -1.28 3.07 6.63
C LEU A 14 -2.23 2.39 5.63
N ALA A 15 -2.55 1.10 5.82
CA ALA A 15 -3.52 0.41 4.96
C ALA A 15 -4.91 1.07 4.98
N ALA A 16 -5.35 1.54 6.14
CA ALA A 16 -6.62 2.25 6.28
C ALA A 16 -6.58 3.61 5.59
N GLU A 17 -5.50 4.38 5.77
CA GLU A 17 -5.33 5.68 5.12
C GLU A 17 -5.21 5.58 3.60
N ILE A 18 -4.50 4.57 3.09
CA ILE A 18 -4.45 4.26 1.64
C ILE A 18 -5.87 3.95 1.15
N SER A 19 -6.62 3.12 1.87
CA SER A 19 -8.00 2.75 1.50
C SER A 19 -8.96 3.95 1.46
N ILE A 20 -8.77 4.95 2.34
CA ILE A 20 -9.52 6.20 2.32
C ILE A 20 -9.10 7.05 1.11
N THR A 21 -7.79 7.15 0.87
CA THR A 21 -7.23 7.96 -0.22
C THR A 21 -7.65 7.44 -1.59
N ILE A 22 -7.59 6.13 -1.83
CA ILE A 22 -8.04 5.55 -3.11
C ILE A 22 -9.55 5.73 -3.32
N LYS A 23 -10.38 5.69 -2.27
CA LYS A 23 -11.83 5.96 -2.38
C LYS A 23 -12.10 7.40 -2.76
N TYR A 24 -11.32 8.34 -2.21
CA TYR A 24 -11.40 9.74 -2.59
C TYR A 24 -10.98 9.91 -4.07
N LEU A 25 -9.83 9.35 -4.48
CA LEU A 25 -9.37 9.40 -5.87
C LEU A 25 -10.38 8.77 -6.84
N ALA A 26 -11.02 7.66 -6.47
CA ALA A 26 -12.08 7.03 -7.26
C ALA A 26 -13.30 7.93 -7.50
N SER A 27 -13.54 8.92 -6.63
CA SER A 27 -14.61 9.91 -6.81
C SER A 27 -14.22 11.09 -7.69
N THR A 28 -12.94 11.18 -8.08
CA THR A 28 -12.41 12.21 -8.98
C THR A 28 -12.45 11.74 -10.43
N ASN A 29 -12.12 12.65 -11.36
CA ASN A 29 -12.13 12.35 -12.79
C ASN A 29 -10.79 11.73 -13.22
N LEU A 30 -10.59 10.46 -12.84
CA LEU A 30 -9.41 9.68 -13.26
C LEU A 30 -9.53 9.24 -14.72
N SER A 31 -8.38 9.06 -15.38
CA SER A 31 -8.33 8.32 -16.64
C SER A 31 -8.68 6.84 -16.41
N PRO A 32 -9.06 6.09 -17.45
CA PRO A 32 -9.26 4.64 -17.34
C PRO A 32 -8.07 3.88 -16.75
N GLU A 33 -6.85 4.32 -17.08
CA GLU A 33 -5.61 3.75 -16.56
C GLU A 33 -5.42 4.08 -15.06
N GLY A 34 -5.69 5.32 -14.66
CA GLY A 34 -5.65 5.73 -13.26
C GLY A 34 -6.69 5.01 -12.40
N ASP A 35 -7.91 4.83 -12.93
CA ASP A 35 -8.98 4.05 -12.28
C ASP A 35 -8.57 2.57 -12.13
N SER A 36 -7.97 2.00 -13.16
CA SER A 36 -7.45 0.62 -13.09
C SER A 36 -6.35 0.48 -12.04
N LEU A 37 -5.46 1.48 -11.94
CA LEU A 37 -4.37 1.48 -10.98
C LEU A 37 -4.87 1.57 -9.53
N ILE A 38 -5.83 2.44 -9.21
CA ILE A 38 -6.37 2.51 -7.84
C ILE A 38 -7.04 1.20 -7.42
N HIS A 39 -7.65 0.47 -8.35
CA HIS A 39 -8.19 -0.86 -8.09
C HIS A 39 -7.07 -1.88 -7.85
N ALA A 40 -5.97 -1.80 -8.60
CA ALA A 40 -4.79 -2.63 -8.35
C ALA A 40 -4.20 -2.38 -6.96
N VAL A 41 -4.09 -1.12 -6.53
CA VAL A 41 -3.67 -0.74 -5.17
C VAL A 41 -4.64 -1.30 -4.12
N ALA A 42 -5.95 -1.22 -4.35
CA ALA A 42 -6.96 -1.78 -3.44
C ALA A 42 -6.81 -3.30 -3.28
N ILE A 43 -6.58 -4.01 -4.38
CA ILE A 43 -6.37 -5.46 -4.39
C ILE A 43 -5.08 -5.81 -3.65
N TRP A 44 -4.00 -5.05 -3.88
CA TRP A 44 -2.74 -5.25 -3.18
C TRP A 44 -2.89 -5.04 -1.67
N ILE A 45 -3.57 -3.98 -1.23
CA ILE A 45 -3.88 -3.76 0.19
C ILE A 45 -4.63 -4.95 0.79
N ARG A 46 -5.65 -5.46 0.09
CA ARG A 46 -6.38 -6.66 0.54
C ARG A 46 -5.48 -7.89 0.65
N ARG A 47 -4.56 -8.07 -0.30
CA ARG A 47 -3.58 -9.17 -0.28
C ARG A 47 -2.64 -9.06 0.92
N VAL A 48 -2.09 -7.88 1.19
CA VAL A 48 -1.17 -7.67 2.31
C VAL A 48 -1.90 -7.75 3.66
N SER A 49 -2.99 -7.01 3.82
CA SER A 49 -3.64 -6.83 5.13
C SER A 49 -4.52 -7.99 5.57
N PHE A 50 -5.27 -8.61 4.66
CA PHE A 50 -6.28 -9.63 5.00
C PHE A 50 -5.80 -11.04 4.68
N ILE A 51 -5.15 -11.24 3.52
CA ILE A 51 -4.72 -12.57 3.09
C ILE A 51 -3.40 -12.96 3.76
N ASN A 52 -2.43 -12.04 3.78
CA ASN A 52 -1.12 -12.29 4.38
C ASN A 52 -1.00 -11.74 5.80
N GLU A 53 -2.00 -11.02 6.31
CA GLU A 53 -2.00 -10.43 7.67
C GLU A 53 -0.74 -9.63 8.02
N PHE A 54 -0.21 -8.92 7.02
CA PHE A 54 1.05 -8.15 7.07
C PHE A 54 2.32 -8.99 7.24
N ASN A 55 2.25 -10.32 7.07
CA ASN A 55 3.46 -11.13 6.94
C ASN A 55 4.26 -10.69 5.72
N TYR A 56 5.58 -10.64 5.88
CA TYR A 56 6.49 -10.26 4.81
C TYR A 56 6.37 -11.23 3.62
N ASN A 57 6.21 -10.67 2.43
CA ASN A 57 6.17 -11.40 1.17
C ASN A 57 6.90 -10.60 0.10
N ASP A 58 7.97 -11.17 -0.43
CA ASP A 58 8.87 -10.51 -1.37
C ASP A 58 8.15 -10.12 -2.67
N THR A 59 7.27 -10.98 -3.18
CA THR A 59 6.48 -10.71 -4.37
C THR A 59 5.55 -9.52 -4.16
N LEU A 60 4.93 -9.40 -2.98
CA LEU A 60 4.05 -8.28 -2.66
C LEU A 60 4.83 -6.98 -2.47
N LEU A 61 6.04 -7.02 -1.90
CA LEU A 61 6.90 -5.84 -1.80
C LEU A 61 7.34 -5.39 -3.20
N ASN A 62 7.84 -6.29 -4.03
CA ASN A 62 8.26 -5.93 -5.40
C ASN A 62 7.08 -5.43 -6.24
N TYR A 63 5.87 -5.95 -6.02
CA TYR A 63 4.67 -5.43 -6.69
C TYR A 63 4.30 -4.02 -6.24
N LEU A 64 4.52 -3.68 -4.96
CA LEU A 64 4.33 -2.32 -4.47
C LEU A 64 5.22 -1.32 -5.20
N ASP A 65 6.46 -1.68 -5.49
CA ASP A 65 7.40 -0.82 -6.22
C ASP A 65 6.85 -0.46 -7.61
N TYR A 66 6.30 -1.44 -8.34
CA TYR A 66 5.64 -1.17 -9.62
C TYR A 66 4.40 -0.27 -9.46
N LEU A 67 3.59 -0.49 -8.41
CA LEU A 67 2.41 0.35 -8.15
C LEU A 67 2.78 1.81 -7.84
N ILE A 68 3.91 2.05 -7.17
CA ILE A 68 4.41 3.39 -6.86
C ILE A 68 4.86 4.10 -8.15
N GLU A 69 5.66 3.42 -8.98
CA GLU A 69 6.11 3.96 -10.26
C GLU A 69 4.93 4.27 -11.20
N ASP A 70 3.96 3.35 -11.30
CA ASP A 70 2.75 3.56 -12.09
C ASP A 70 1.93 4.73 -11.53
N ALA A 71 1.86 4.90 -10.20
CA ALA A 71 1.12 5.98 -9.56
C ALA A 71 1.74 7.35 -9.86
N HIS A 72 3.07 7.44 -10.00
CA HIS A 72 3.73 8.68 -10.40
C HIS A 72 3.33 9.17 -11.80
N VAL A 73 2.95 8.24 -12.68
CA VAL A 73 2.69 8.55 -14.10
C VAL A 73 1.20 8.62 -14.40
N LEU A 74 0.40 7.74 -13.80
CA LEU A 74 -0.99 7.50 -14.21
C LEU A 74 -2.03 8.27 -13.39
N ILE A 75 -1.65 8.86 -12.25
CA ILE A 75 -2.56 9.62 -11.39
C ILE A 75 -1.95 10.99 -11.11
N ILE A 76 -2.63 12.04 -11.57
CA ILE A 76 -2.22 13.44 -11.38
C ILE A 76 -2.58 13.89 -9.95
N ASP A 77 -1.77 14.76 -9.36
CA ASP A 77 -1.99 15.39 -8.04
C ASP A 77 -2.26 14.35 -6.92
N ASN A 78 -1.46 13.28 -6.88
CA ASN A 78 -1.63 12.14 -5.97
C ASN A 78 -0.54 12.02 -4.91
N GLU A 79 0.12 13.11 -4.54
CA GLU A 79 1.30 13.13 -3.65
C GLU A 79 1.01 12.47 -2.30
N LYS A 80 -0.23 12.60 -1.81
CA LYS A 80 -0.67 11.92 -0.59
C LYS A 80 -0.65 10.39 -0.75
N LEU A 81 -1.14 9.86 -1.87
CA LEU A 81 -1.13 8.43 -2.12
C LEU A 81 0.31 7.92 -2.21
N LEU A 82 1.16 8.60 -2.97
CA LEU A 82 2.57 8.24 -3.11
C LEU A 82 3.29 8.23 -1.76
N GLY A 83 3.13 9.29 -0.96
CA GLY A 83 3.73 9.36 0.37
C GLY A 83 3.25 8.25 1.32
N LEU A 84 2.00 7.82 1.21
CA LEU A 84 1.48 6.69 1.97
C LEU A 84 2.06 5.35 1.49
N LEU A 85 2.18 5.15 0.18
CA LEU A 85 2.74 3.93 -0.40
C LEU A 85 4.24 3.80 -0.07
N ASP A 86 5.01 4.90 -0.13
CA ASP A 86 6.42 4.93 0.25
C ASP A 86 6.64 4.63 1.74
N GLN A 87 5.81 5.21 2.61
CA GLN A 87 5.84 4.89 4.04
C GLN A 87 5.50 3.41 4.27
N PHE A 88 4.49 2.90 3.58
CA PHE A 88 4.14 1.48 3.68
C PHE A 88 5.31 0.60 3.23
N ARG A 89 5.93 0.93 2.09
CA ARG A 89 7.11 0.25 1.54
C ARG A 89 8.25 0.22 2.56
N PHE A 90 8.54 1.35 3.21
CA PHE A 90 9.59 1.46 4.23
C PHE A 90 9.37 0.48 5.39
N PHE A 91 8.13 0.37 5.90
CA PHE A 91 7.81 -0.53 7.01
C PHE A 91 7.61 -1.99 6.56
N TYR A 92 7.24 -2.24 5.31
CA TYR A 92 6.98 -3.58 4.76
C TYR A 92 8.24 -4.21 4.13
N THR A 93 9.36 -4.16 4.82
CA THR A 93 10.62 -4.76 4.37
C THR A 93 11.00 -6.00 5.19
N ARG A 94 12.00 -6.75 4.69
CA ARG A 94 12.52 -7.93 5.39
C ARG A 94 13.11 -7.58 6.76
N GLU A 95 13.67 -6.38 6.92
CA GLU A 95 14.29 -5.93 8.18
C GLU A 95 13.26 -5.75 9.30
N TYR A 96 12.05 -5.32 8.93
CA TYR A 96 10.91 -5.19 9.83
C TYR A 96 9.97 -6.39 9.75
N ALA A 97 10.40 -7.49 9.10
CA ALA A 97 9.56 -8.63 8.83
C ALA A 97 8.91 -9.16 10.10
N ILE A 98 7.59 -9.17 10.07
CA ILE A 98 6.81 -9.86 11.07
C ILE A 98 6.67 -11.29 10.58
N HIS A 99 7.41 -12.20 11.20
CA HIS A 99 7.28 -13.64 10.97
C HIS A 99 6.23 -14.18 11.94
N PHE A 100 4.95 -14.15 11.57
CA PHE A 100 3.97 -14.94 12.32
C PHE A 100 4.22 -16.42 12.03
N LYS A 101 4.44 -17.20 13.10
CA LYS A 101 4.33 -18.67 13.09
C LYS A 101 2.90 -19.05 13.45
#